data_AF-A0A0F5FRR2-F1
#
_entry.id   AF-A0A0F5FRR2-F1
#
_cell.length_a   1.000
_cell.length_b   1.000
_cell.length_c   1.000
_cell.angle_alpha   90.00
_cell.angle_beta   90.00
_cell.angle_gamma   90.00
#
_symmetry.space_group_name_H-M   'P 1'
#
loop_
_entity.id
_entity.type
_entity.pdbx_description
1 polymer ?
#
loop_
_entity_poly.entity_id
_entity_poly.type
_entity_poly.pdbx_seq_one_letter_code
_entity_poly.pdbx_strand_id
1 'polypeptide(L)' 'MLTGYLLRIIVIAIIGGLIFFGLRKIWRDWSGQFRKLDREDDARRRARDLAERAQPGVIELKRDKDGTYRPSDGDENRSR' A
#
# COMPACT_ATOMS: atom_id res chain seq x y z
N MET A 1 47.63 -21.89 20.37
CA MET A 1 46.23 -22.09 20.84
C MET A 1 45.32 -20.94 20.42
N LEU A 2 45.68 -19.67 20.68
CA LEU A 2 44.88 -18.48 20.31
C LEU A 2 44.58 -18.32 18.80
N THR A 3 45.54 -18.66 17.93
CA THR A 3 45.42 -18.51 16.47
C THR A 3 44.33 -19.38 15.84
N GLY A 4 44.11 -20.60 16.34
CA GLY A 4 43.04 -21.48 15.85
C GLY A 4 41.64 -21.00 16.23
N TYR A 5 41.49 -20.36 17.41
CA TYR A 5 40.23 -19.74 17.81
C TYR A 5 39.94 -18.47 17.01
N LEU A 6 40.97 -17.66 16.74
CA LEU A 6 40.83 -16.45 15.93
C LEU A 6 40.33 -16.76 14.51
N LEU A 7 40.89 -17.80 13.88
CA LEU A 7 40.44 -18.26 12.56
C LEU A 7 38.96 -18.68 12.59
N ARG A 8 38.54 -19.46 13.60
CA ARG A 8 37.14 -19.91 13.75
C ARG A 8 36.17 -18.73 13.92
N ILE A 9 36.54 -17.73 14.71
CA ILE A 9 35.72 -16.53 14.92
C ILE A 9 35.57 -15.75 13.61
N ILE A 10 36.67 -15.57 12.86
CA ILE A 10 36.64 -14.89 11.56
C ILE A 10 35.75 -15.63 10.56
N VAL A 11 35.86 -16.96 10.49
CA VAL A 11 35.04 -17.78 9.59
C VAL A 11 33.55 -17.65 9.95
N ILE A 12 33.20 -17.75 11.22
CA ILE A 12 31.81 -17.59 11.68
C ILE A 12 31.29 -16.18 11.39
N ALA A 13 32.11 -15.14 11.61
CA ALA A 13 31.75 -13.77 11.31
C ALA A 13 31.49 -13.55 9.81
N ILE A 14 32.31 -14.13 8.93
CA ILE A 14 32.12 -14.05 7.48
C ILE A 14 30.84 -14.78 7.05
N ILE A 15 30.61 -16.00 7.54
CA ILE A 15 29.40 -16.77 7.22
C ILE A 15 28.15 -16.05 7.72
N GLY A 16 28.17 -15.59 8.97
CA GLY A 16 27.07 -14.81 9.55
C GLY A 16 26.82 -13.51 8.78
N GLY A 17 27.89 -12.82 8.37
CA GLY A 17 27.82 -11.62 7.54
C GLY A 17 27.18 -11.88 6.17
N LEU A 18 27.55 -12.97 5.49
CA LEU A 18 26.96 -13.37 4.21
C LEU A 18 25.46 -13.69 4.35
N ILE A 19 25.07 -14.43 5.39
CA ILE A 19 23.67 -14.76 5.67
C ILE A 19 22.88 -13.48 5.97
N PHE A 20 23.41 -12.61 6.84
CA PHE A 20 22.77 -11.33 7.18
C PHE A 20 22.60 -10.43 5.96
N PHE A 21 23.63 -10.32 5.12
CA PHE A 21 23.58 -9.50 3.91
C PHE A 21 22.59 -10.07 2.88
N GLY A 22 22.55 -11.40 2.73
CA GLY A 22 21.57 -12.10 1.91
C GLY A 22 20.14 -11.86 2.36
N LEU A 23 19.86 -12.08 3.65
CA LEU A 23 18.55 -11.82 4.26
C LEU A 23 18.17 -10.34 4.12
N ARG A 24 19.07 -9.41 4.43
CA ARG A 24 18.82 -7.97 4.31
C ARG A 24 18.47 -7.56 2.88
N LYS A 25 19.14 -8.12 1.88
CA LYS A 25 18.85 -7.84 0.46
C LYS A 25 17.45 -8.32 0.08
N ILE A 26 17.09 -9.53 0.47
CA ILE A 26 15.75 -10.12 0.21
C ILE A 26 14.66 -9.31 0.93
N TRP A 27 14.88 -8.97 2.19
CA TRP A 27 13.91 -8.22 2.99
C TRP A 27 13.63 -6.83 2.42
N ARG A 28 14.65 -6.15 1.89
CA ARG A 28 14.49 -4.87 1.18
C ARG A 28 13.63 -5.01 -0.08
N ASP A 29 13.84 -6.07 -0.85
CA ASP A 29 13.02 -6.35 -2.05
C ASP A 29 11.56 -6.65 -1.71
N TRP A 30 11.32 -7.37 -0.62
CA TRP A 30 9.96 -7.70 -0.18
C TRP A 30 9.20 -6.42 0.21
N SER A 31 9.83 -5.50 0.94
CA SER A 31 9.23 -4.20 1.28
C SER A 31 8.90 -3.33 0.06
N GLY A 32 9.65 -3.48 -1.04
CA GLY A 32 9.41 -2.77 -2.30
C GLY A 32 8.22 -3.31 -3.10
N GLN A 33 7.98 -4.63 -3.04
CA GLN A 33 6.87 -5.26 -3.76
C GLN A 33 5.51 -4.98 -3.11
N PHE A 34 5.42 -4.93 -1.78
CA PHE A 34 4.18 -4.55 -1.09
C PHE A 34 3.73 -3.13 -1.44
N ARG A 35 4.66 -2.16 -1.54
CA ARG A 35 4.35 -0.78 -1.96
C ARG A 35 3.85 -0.66 -3.41
N LYS A 36 4.13 -1.65 -4.26
CA LYS A 36 3.58 -1.70 -5.63
C LYS A 36 2.19 -2.32 -5.63
N LEU A 37 1.98 -3.41 -4.87
CA LEU A 37 0.68 -4.03 -4.72
C LEU A 37 -0.35 -3.08 -4.08
N ASP A 38 0.00 -2.39 -3.00
CA ASP A 38 -0.93 -1.50 -2.29
C ASP A 38 -1.42 -0.35 -3.20
N ARG A 39 -0.51 0.23 -4.00
CA ARG A 39 -0.89 1.31 -4.94
C ARG A 39 -1.78 0.81 -6.07
N GLU A 40 -1.60 -0.41 -6.54
CA GLU A 40 -2.47 -1.02 -7.55
C GLU A 40 -3.84 -1.40 -6.98
N ASP A 41 -3.90 -1.85 -5.73
CA ASP A 41 -5.16 -2.22 -5.07
C ASP A 41 -6.00 -0.97 -4.74
N ASP A 42 -5.36 0.10 -4.25
CA ASP A 42 -5.99 1.40 -4.00
C ASP A 42 -6.51 2.05 -5.30
N ALA A 43 -5.78 1.90 -6.42
CA ALA A 43 -6.23 2.40 -7.71
C ALA A 43 -7.45 1.61 -8.22
N ARG A 44 -7.47 0.28 -8.06
CA ARG A 44 -8.60 -0.56 -8.43
C ARG A 44 -9.85 -0.27 -7.60
N ARG A 45 -9.70 0.00 -6.30
CA ARG A 45 -10.83 0.39 -5.43
C ARG A 45 -11.45 1.71 -5.88
N ARG A 46 -10.62 2.75 -6.09
CA ARG A 46 -11.11 4.05 -6.57
C ARG A 46 -11.80 3.98 -7.93
N ALA A 47 -11.29 3.14 -8.84
CA ALA A 47 -11.91 2.96 -10.15
C ALA A 47 -13.32 2.32 -10.06
N ARG A 48 -13.51 1.37 -9.14
CA ARG A 48 -14.84 0.76 -8.89
C ARG A 48 -15.81 1.75 -8.27
N ASP A 49 -15.37 2.48 -7.24
CA ASP A 49 -16.22 3.48 -6.58
C ASP A 49 -16.65 4.59 -7.57
N LEU A 50 -15.78 4.99 -8.49
CA LEU A 50 -16.10 5.97 -9.53
C LEU A 50 -17.12 5.43 -10.54
N ALA A 51 -17.00 4.15 -10.91
CA ALA A 51 -17.92 3.49 -11.84
C ALA A 51 -19.31 3.28 -11.22
N GLU A 52 -19.37 2.96 -9.93
CA GLU A 52 -20.64 2.85 -9.18
C GLU A 52 -21.34 4.22 -9.06
N ARG A 53 -20.59 5.31 -8.80
CA ARG A 53 -21.13 6.69 -8.79
C ARG A 53 -21.63 7.16 -10.16
N ALA A 54 -21.07 6.63 -11.24
CA ALA A 54 -21.48 6.98 -12.59
C ALA A 54 -22.77 6.27 -13.05
N GLN A 55 -23.31 5.33 -12.26
CA GLN A 55 -24.55 4.65 -12.62
C GLN A 55 -25.75 5.61 -12.59
N PRO A 56 -26.67 5.49 -13.57
CA PRO A 56 -27.89 6.27 -13.57
C PRO A 56 -28.74 5.93 -12.34
N GLY A 57 -29.02 6.93 -11.51
CA GLY A 57 -29.79 6.79 -10.25
C GLY A 57 -28.98 6.96 -8.96
N VAL A 58 -27.64 7.05 -9.04
CA VAL A 58 -26.79 7.39 -7.89
C VAL A 58 -26.62 8.91 -7.83
N ILE A 59 -27.01 9.50 -6.70
CA ILE A 59 -27.03 10.95 -6.46
C ILE A 59 -26.00 11.27 -5.38
N GLU A 60 -25.10 12.22 -5.61
CA GLU A 60 -24.12 12.62 -4.61
C GLU A 60 -24.76 13.54 -3.57
N LEU A 61 -24.71 13.13 -2.29
CA LEU A 61 -25.22 13.93 -1.19
C LEU A 61 -24.10 14.81 -0.62
N LYS A 62 -24.29 16.12 -0.68
CA LYS A 62 -23.41 17.09 -0.06
C LYS A 62 -23.92 17.43 1.33
N ARG A 63 -23.02 17.42 2.32
CA ARG A 63 -23.34 17.88 3.67
C ARG A 63 -23.39 19.39 3.68
N ASP A 64 -24.53 19.94 4.07
CA ASP A 64 -24.71 21.39 4.21
C ASP A 64 -24.17 21.90 5.56
N LYS A 65 -24.04 23.22 5.69
CA LYS A 65 -23.58 23.90 6.92
C LYS A 65 -24.47 23.58 8.12
N ASP A 66 -25.75 23.29 7.87
CA ASP A 66 -26.73 22.91 8.88
C ASP A 66 -26.65 21.42 9.27
N GLY A 67 -25.69 20.67 8.70
CA GLY A 67 -25.50 19.25 8.98
C GLY A 67 -26.46 18.31 8.26
N THR A 68 -27.46 18.85 7.55
CA THR A 68 -28.37 18.07 6.69
C THR A 68 -27.69 17.72 5.37
N TYR A 69 -27.90 16.51 4.89
CA TYR A 69 -27.40 16.05 3.59
C TYR A 69 -28.44 16.34 2.50
N ARG A 70 -28.03 17.05 1.45
CA ARG A 70 -28.89 17.42 0.31
C ARG A 70 -28.22 16.98 -1.00
N PRO A 71 -28.98 16.65 -2.05
CA PRO A 71 -28.42 16.42 -3.38
C PRO A 71 -27.52 17.58 -3.81
N SER A 72 -26.39 17.26 -4.44
CA SER A 72 -25.53 18.25 -5.07
C SER A 72 -26.28 18.95 -6.21
N ASP A 73 -26.06 20.26 -6.40
CA ASP A 73 -26.77 21.10 -7.38
C ASP A 73 -26.72 20.56 -8.83
N GLY A 74 -25.72 19.72 -9.15
CA GLY A 74 -25.57 19.07 -10.46
C GLY A 74 -26.43 17.83 -10.67
N ASP A 75 -26.90 17.17 -9.61
CA ASP A 75 -27.66 15.93 -9.69
C ASP A 75 -29.19 16.13 -9.64
N GLU A 76 -29.67 17.27 -9.13
CA GLU A 76 -31.09 17.62 -9.11
C GLU A 76 -31.70 17.61 -10.53
N ASN A 77 -30.92 18.00 -11.54
CA ASN A 77 -31.32 18.03 -12.94
C ASN A 77 -31.20 16.68 -13.66
N ARG A 78 -30.52 15.68 -13.06
CA ARG A 78 -30.31 14.34 -13.64
C ARG A 78 -31.41 13.34 -13.21
N SER A 79 -32.21 13.68 -12.20
CA SER A 79 -33.30 12.87 -11.65
C SER A 79 -34.68 13.14 -12.30
N ARG A 80 -34.77 14.07 -13.26
CA ARG A 80 -35.99 14.35 -14.04
C ARG A 80 -35.96 13.63 -15.38
#